data_AF-A0A1G0SHJ8-F1
#
_entry.id   AF-A0A1G0SHJ8-F1
#
_cell.length_a   1.000
_cell.length_b   1.000
_cell.length_c   1.000
_cell.angle_alpha   90.00
_cell.angle_beta   90.00
_cell.angle_gamma   90.00
#
_symmetry.space_group_name_H-M   'P 1'
#
loop_
_entity.id
_entity.type
_entity.pdbx_description
1 polymer ?
#
loop_
_entity_poly.entity_id
_entity_poly.type
_entity_poly.pdbx_seq_one_letter_code
_entity_poly.pdbx_strand_id
1 'polypeptide(L)'
;MLGSCKDAGVPPTLPPVISDIAPDSAAVGDTVTIIGKNFGSARGSSTVRIGSVSFSSFISWSSTQISARVPAGALSSSVVVTVDGASSNAFAYTIKGTVAGLVSFATDVQPILNANCATSGCHAPPSPASGFDQTTWAGVRAGGQYYFTNAAKPGDSTNSGYRIVLRDLPVDPRPVRMPLGSQPLPNGQIVTILTWVQQGALDN
;
A
#
# COMPACT_ATOMS: atom_id res chain seq x y z
N MET A 1 4.30 59.40 18.02
CA MET A 1 3.11 58.54 18.01
C MET A 1 3.41 57.35 17.11
N LEU A 2 3.74 56.20 17.69
CA LEU A 2 3.97 54.96 16.93
C LEU A 2 2.61 54.26 16.79
N GLY A 3 2.06 54.27 15.58
CA GLY A 3 0.81 53.59 15.26
C GLY A 3 1.05 52.10 15.13
N SER A 4 0.44 51.31 16.01
CA SER A 4 0.43 49.85 15.94
C SER A 4 -0.35 49.40 14.71
N CYS A 5 0.29 48.61 13.84
CA CYS A 5 -0.39 47.81 12.83
C CYS A 5 -1.27 46.80 13.59
N LYS A 6 -2.59 47.01 13.63
CA LYS A 6 -3.51 45.94 14.02
C LYS A 6 -3.42 44.88 12.94
N ASP A 7 -2.92 43.70 13.27
CA ASP A 7 -3.07 42.52 12.44
C ASP A 7 -4.55 42.42 12.06
N ALA A 8 -4.84 42.55 10.77
CA ALA A 8 -6.17 42.28 10.25
C ALA A 8 -6.44 40.81 10.56
N GLY A 9 -7.30 40.56 11.55
CA GLY A 9 -7.63 39.21 11.99
C GLY A 9 -8.05 38.38 10.77
N VAL A 10 -7.25 37.37 10.44
CA VAL A 10 -7.60 36.40 9.41
C VAL A 10 -8.94 35.80 9.85
N PRO A 11 -10.01 35.90 9.04
CA PRO A 11 -11.30 35.34 9.43
C PRO A 11 -11.13 33.85 9.73
N PRO A 12 -11.75 33.35 10.81
CA PRO A 12 -11.56 31.97 11.23
C PRO A 12 -11.88 31.03 10.07
N THR A 13 -10.93 30.18 9.72
CA THR A 13 -11.13 29.16 8.69
C THR A 13 -12.17 28.16 9.18
N LEU A 14 -13.21 27.91 8.37
CA LEU A 14 -14.18 26.89 8.70
C LEU A 14 -13.49 25.52 8.69
N PRO A 15 -13.80 24.63 9.65
CA PRO A 15 -13.20 23.31 9.68
C PRO A 15 -13.54 22.53 8.40
N PRO A 16 -12.64 21.64 7.95
CA PRO A 16 -12.93 20.76 6.81
C PRO A 16 -14.12 19.86 7.12
N VAL A 17 -14.92 19.51 6.11
CA VAL A 17 -16.05 18.57 6.26
C VAL A 17 -16.03 17.60 5.10
N ILE A 18 -16.09 16.30 5.40
CA ILE A 18 -16.28 15.24 4.41
C ILE A 18 -17.79 15.00 4.27
N SER A 19 -18.31 15.14 3.06
CA SER A 19 -19.70 14.81 2.74
C SER A 19 -19.86 13.44 2.13
N ASP A 20 -18.86 12.95 1.39
CA ASP A 20 -18.90 11.63 0.74
C ASP A 20 -17.50 11.13 0.37
N ILE A 21 -17.35 9.83 0.14
CA ILE A 21 -16.16 9.19 -0.42
C ILE A 21 -16.56 8.20 -1.52
N ALA A 22 -16.06 8.40 -2.73
CA ALA A 22 -16.37 7.57 -3.89
C ALA A 22 -15.13 6.86 -4.48
N PRO A 23 -15.17 5.55 -4.77
CA PRO A 23 -16.27 4.63 -4.42
C PRO A 23 -16.40 4.48 -2.89
N ASP A 24 -17.57 4.02 -2.42
CA ASP A 24 -17.90 3.82 -0.98
C ASP A 24 -17.00 2.77 -0.28
N SER A 25 -16.28 1.99 -1.09
CA SER A 25 -15.34 0.97 -0.66
C SER A 25 -14.30 0.67 -1.75
N ALA A 26 -13.04 0.50 -1.35
CA ALA A 26 -11.91 0.32 -2.26
C ALA A 26 -10.83 -0.59 -1.67
N ALA A 27 -10.02 -1.23 -2.51
CA ALA A 27 -8.85 -1.98 -2.05
C ALA A 27 -7.64 -1.06 -1.87
N VAL A 28 -6.60 -1.55 -1.19
CA VAL A 28 -5.31 -0.85 -1.10
C VAL A 28 -4.74 -0.59 -2.51
N GLY A 29 -4.30 0.64 -2.77
CA GLY A 29 -3.75 1.09 -4.05
C GLY A 29 -4.79 1.65 -5.04
N ASP A 30 -6.08 1.35 -4.84
CA ASP A 30 -7.16 1.92 -5.64
C ASP A 30 -7.27 3.43 -5.40
N THR A 31 -7.75 4.14 -6.41
CA THR A 31 -8.05 5.58 -6.30
C THR A 31 -9.39 5.79 -5.59
N VAL A 32 -9.40 6.68 -4.62
CA VAL A 32 -10.60 7.18 -3.95
C VAL A 32 -10.70 8.69 -4.09
N THR A 33 -11.93 9.18 -4.09
CA THR A 33 -12.26 10.60 -4.18
C THR A 33 -13.03 11.00 -2.94
N ILE A 34 -12.45 11.87 -2.12
CA ILE A 34 -13.05 12.43 -0.92
C ILE A 34 -13.71 13.75 -1.30
N ILE A 35 -15.01 13.87 -1.08
CA ILE A 35 -15.83 15.03 -1.46
C ILE A 35 -16.23 15.76 -0.19
N GLY A 36 -16.18 17.09 -0.22
CA GLY A 36 -16.43 17.88 0.97
C GLY A 36 -16.35 19.39 0.78
N LYS A 37 -15.98 20.08 1.87
CA LYS A 37 -15.82 21.53 1.94
C LYS A 37 -14.62 21.91 2.79
N ASN A 38 -14.09 23.10 2.54
CA ASN A 38 -13.01 23.74 3.30
C ASN A 38 -11.70 22.93 3.33
N PHE A 39 -11.41 22.17 2.27
CA PHE A 39 -10.14 21.43 2.16
C PHE A 39 -8.95 22.32 1.79
N GLY A 40 -9.19 23.59 1.48
CA GLY A 40 -8.18 24.49 0.90
C GLY A 40 -8.00 24.29 -0.61
N SER A 41 -7.56 25.32 -1.33
CA SER A 41 -7.37 25.24 -2.79
C SER A 41 -6.20 24.35 -3.22
N ALA A 42 -5.29 24.05 -2.30
CA ALA A 42 -4.17 23.13 -2.46
C ALA A 42 -3.87 22.43 -1.13
N ARG A 43 -3.18 21.29 -1.18
CA ARG A 43 -2.88 20.48 0.01
C ARG A 43 -2.07 21.23 1.07
N GLY A 44 -0.96 21.85 0.69
CA GLY A 44 -0.01 22.42 1.65
C GLY A 44 0.45 21.36 2.68
N SER A 45 0.38 21.70 3.96
CA SER A 45 0.67 20.80 5.08
C SER A 45 -0.49 19.89 5.49
N SER A 46 -1.63 19.97 4.80
CA SER A 46 -2.82 19.18 5.11
C SER A 46 -2.58 17.68 4.92
N THR A 47 -3.30 16.89 5.72
CA THR A 47 -3.17 15.43 5.76
C THR A 47 -4.54 14.76 5.61
N VAL A 48 -4.51 13.52 5.12
CA VAL A 48 -5.67 12.62 5.11
C VAL A 48 -5.22 11.30 5.73
N ARG A 49 -6.05 10.72 6.59
CA ARG A 49 -5.78 9.41 7.22
C ARG A 49 -7.03 8.55 7.25
N ILE A 50 -6.84 7.24 7.27
CA ILE A 50 -7.83 6.23 7.61
C ILE A 50 -7.38 5.49 8.87
N GLY A 51 -8.12 5.66 9.98
CA GLY A 51 -7.64 5.23 11.30
C GLY A 51 -6.29 5.87 11.63
N SER A 52 -5.26 5.04 11.81
CA SER A 52 -3.88 5.47 12.07
C SER A 52 -3.01 5.63 10.81
N VAL A 53 -3.49 5.24 9.62
CA VAL A 53 -2.70 5.20 8.39
C VAL A 53 -2.89 6.46 7.56
N SER A 54 -1.79 7.15 7.25
CA SER A 54 -1.80 8.38 6.45
C SER A 54 -1.74 8.09 4.94
N PHE A 55 -2.50 8.86 4.16
CA PHE A 55 -2.36 8.89 2.70
C PHE A 55 -1.08 9.62 2.32
N SER A 56 -0.33 9.06 1.37
CA SER A 56 0.91 9.65 0.84
C SER A 56 0.88 9.91 -0.67
N SER A 57 0.00 9.23 -1.42
CA SER A 57 -0.13 9.34 -2.88
C SER A 57 -1.40 10.13 -3.24
N PHE A 58 -1.23 11.44 -3.46
CA PHE A 58 -2.31 12.35 -3.86
C PHE A 58 -2.25 12.61 -5.37
N ILE A 59 -3.40 12.54 -6.03
CA ILE A 59 -3.58 12.76 -7.47
C ILE A 59 -4.06 14.20 -7.73
N SER A 60 -5.02 14.68 -6.94
CA SER A 60 -5.53 16.05 -7.04
C SER A 60 -6.06 16.54 -5.70
N TRP A 61 -6.10 17.86 -5.52
CA TRP A 61 -6.61 18.53 -4.33
C TRP A 61 -7.30 19.84 -4.73
N SER A 62 -8.47 20.09 -4.18
CA SER A 62 -9.22 21.33 -4.29
C SER A 62 -9.98 21.59 -2.99
N SER A 63 -10.65 22.74 -2.89
CA SER A 63 -11.42 23.11 -1.70
C SER A 63 -12.61 22.19 -1.42
N THR A 64 -13.02 21.37 -2.39
CA THR A 64 -14.19 20.49 -2.31
C THR A 64 -13.91 19.03 -2.67
N GLN A 65 -12.71 18.70 -3.16
CA GLN A 65 -12.39 17.36 -3.61
C GLN A 65 -10.91 17.00 -3.39
N ILE A 66 -10.64 15.79 -2.91
CA ILE A 66 -9.30 15.21 -2.82
C ILE A 66 -9.32 13.86 -3.51
N SER A 67 -8.47 13.67 -4.51
CA SER A 67 -8.26 12.34 -5.12
C SER A 67 -6.91 11.79 -4.69
N ALA A 68 -6.90 10.56 -4.18
CA ALA A 68 -5.69 9.91 -3.65
C ALA A 68 -5.80 8.39 -3.77
N ARG A 69 -4.67 7.69 -3.63
CA ARG A 69 -4.66 6.22 -3.56
C ARG A 69 -4.76 5.74 -2.12
N VAL A 70 -5.59 4.72 -1.87
CA VAL A 70 -5.70 4.07 -0.57
C VAL A 70 -4.31 3.57 -0.13
N PRO A 71 -3.79 4.00 1.04
CA PRO A 71 -2.45 3.68 1.46
C PRO A 71 -2.30 2.20 1.84
N ALA A 72 -1.07 1.69 1.69
CA ALA A 72 -0.70 0.36 2.20
C ALA A 72 -0.96 0.25 3.71
N GLY A 73 -1.46 -0.90 4.14
CA GLY A 73 -1.83 -1.16 5.53
C GLY A 73 -3.13 -0.50 6.02
N ALA A 74 -3.88 0.20 5.15
CA ALA A 74 -5.20 0.71 5.52
C ALA A 74 -6.18 -0.41 5.89
N LEU A 75 -6.83 -0.27 7.04
CA LEU A 75 -7.94 -1.11 7.48
C LEU A 75 -9.25 -0.32 7.42
N SER A 76 -10.38 -1.03 7.36
CA SER A 76 -11.70 -0.41 7.48
C SER A 76 -11.80 0.39 8.77
N SER A 77 -11.98 1.70 8.65
CA SER A 77 -11.95 2.65 9.75
C SER A 77 -12.53 3.99 9.29
N SER A 78 -12.45 5.02 10.14
CA SER A 78 -12.87 6.37 9.74
C SER A 78 -11.77 7.10 9.00
N VAL A 79 -12.14 7.75 7.90
CA VAL A 79 -11.34 8.72 7.18
C VAL A 79 -11.49 10.10 7.82
N VAL A 80 -10.37 10.81 7.98
CA VAL A 80 -10.31 12.19 8.50
C VAL A 80 -9.37 13.01 7.64
N VAL A 81 -9.81 14.20 7.24
CA VAL A 81 -8.98 15.24 6.62
C VAL A 81 -8.58 16.25 7.69
N THR A 82 -7.32 16.64 7.76
CA THR A 82 -6.83 17.71 8.64
C THR A 82 -6.24 18.83 7.80
N VAL A 83 -6.77 20.05 7.97
CA VAL A 83 -6.35 21.27 7.27
C VAL A 83 -6.00 22.32 8.30
N ASP A 84 -4.79 22.89 8.23
CA ASP A 84 -4.31 23.94 9.16
C ASP A 84 -4.52 23.60 10.65
N GLY A 85 -4.39 22.32 11.01
CA GLY A 85 -4.58 21.82 12.37
C GLY A 85 -6.04 21.49 12.76
N ALA A 86 -7.03 21.85 11.94
CA ALA A 86 -8.43 21.51 12.14
C ALA A 86 -8.79 20.17 11.47
N SER A 87 -9.38 19.25 12.22
CA SER A 87 -9.85 17.95 11.71
C SER A 87 -11.30 18.03 11.20
N SER A 88 -11.62 17.22 10.19
CA SER A 88 -12.98 17.04 9.71
C SER A 88 -13.81 16.15 10.63
N ASN A 89 -15.09 15.97 10.28
CA ASN A 89 -15.84 14.81 10.74
C ASN A 89 -15.13 13.50 10.36
N ALA A 90 -15.35 12.47 11.16
CA ALA A 90 -14.91 11.11 10.89
C ALA A 90 -15.90 10.44 9.94
N PHE A 91 -15.47 10.06 8.74
CA PHE A 91 -16.31 9.41 7.74
C PHE A 91 -15.98 7.92 7.70
N ALA A 92 -16.92 7.04 8.06
CA ALA A 92 -16.69 5.60 8.04
C ALA A 92 -16.38 5.12 6.61
N TYR A 93 -15.31 4.36 6.43
CA TYR A 93 -14.89 3.87 5.12
C TYR A 93 -14.51 2.41 5.18
N THR A 94 -14.99 1.65 4.18
CA THR A 94 -14.73 0.22 4.09
C THR A 94 -13.58 -0.03 3.13
N ILE A 95 -12.51 -0.64 3.64
CA ILE A 95 -11.46 -1.16 2.77
C ILE A 95 -11.89 -2.57 2.34
N LYS A 96 -12.02 -2.76 1.03
CA LYS A 96 -12.36 -4.07 0.46
C LYS A 96 -11.26 -5.05 0.83
N GLY A 97 -11.66 -6.17 1.44
CA GLY A 97 -10.76 -7.23 1.87
C GLY A 97 -10.22 -7.13 3.30
N THR A 98 -10.58 -6.13 4.11
CA THR A 98 -10.01 -5.95 5.47
C THR A 98 -11.04 -5.86 6.59
N VAL A 99 -11.77 -6.96 6.81
CA VAL A 99 -12.19 -7.33 8.18
C VAL A 99 -11.92 -8.80 8.52
N ALA A 100 -11.36 -9.59 7.59
CA ALA A 100 -10.95 -10.99 7.79
C ALA A 100 -9.84 -11.43 6.81
N GLY A 101 -9.08 -10.49 6.23
CA GLY A 101 -8.33 -10.73 4.99
C GLY A 101 -7.04 -9.94 4.81
N LEU A 102 -6.41 -9.45 5.89
CA LEU A 102 -5.00 -9.06 5.82
C LEU A 102 -4.17 -10.34 5.80
N VAL A 103 -3.41 -10.55 4.73
CA VAL A 103 -2.48 -11.67 4.64
C VAL A 103 -1.26 -11.31 5.49
N SER A 104 -0.97 -12.11 6.50
CA SER A 104 0.21 -11.96 7.36
C SER A 104 1.43 -12.54 6.68
N PHE A 105 2.55 -11.80 6.73
CA PHE A 105 3.80 -12.38 6.28
C PHE A 105 4.16 -13.62 7.10
N ALA A 106 4.11 -13.51 8.43
CA ALA A 106 4.56 -14.57 9.32
C ALA A 106 3.70 -15.83 9.24
N THR A 107 2.37 -15.70 9.18
CA THR A 107 1.46 -16.86 9.26
C THR A 107 1.01 -17.39 7.91
N ASP A 108 0.97 -16.56 6.86
CA ASP A 108 0.39 -16.95 5.57
C ASP A 108 1.45 -17.06 4.46
N VAL A 109 2.39 -16.11 4.38
CA VAL A 109 3.37 -16.05 3.29
C VAL A 109 4.63 -16.86 3.58
N GLN A 110 5.27 -16.63 4.73
CA GLN A 110 6.53 -17.26 5.11
C GLN A 110 6.46 -18.81 5.07
N PRO A 111 5.37 -19.48 5.49
CA PRO A 111 5.25 -20.93 5.34
C PRO A 111 5.26 -21.40 3.87
N ILE A 112 4.63 -20.64 2.97
CA ILE A 112 4.65 -20.94 1.52
C ILE A 112 6.07 -20.78 0.98
N LEU A 113 6.77 -19.68 1.35
CA LEU A 113 8.13 -19.44 0.90
C LEU A 113 9.10 -20.49 1.44
N ASN A 114 8.99 -20.88 2.71
CA ASN A 114 9.83 -21.90 3.31
C ASN A 114 9.65 -23.27 2.66
N ALA A 115 8.40 -23.63 2.33
CA ALA A 115 8.10 -24.93 1.73
C ALA A 115 8.55 -25.05 0.26
N ASN A 116 8.55 -23.94 -0.49
CA ASN A 116 8.69 -23.99 -1.95
C ASN A 116 9.89 -23.24 -2.53
N CYS A 117 10.53 -22.36 -1.74
CA CYS A 117 11.53 -21.41 -2.25
C CYS A 117 12.79 -21.37 -1.38
N ALA A 118 12.63 -21.26 -0.06
CA ALA A 118 13.70 -20.98 0.89
C ALA A 118 14.46 -22.26 1.30
N THR A 119 14.88 -23.03 0.31
CA THR A 119 15.73 -24.22 0.47
C THR A 119 17.19 -23.84 0.23
N SER A 120 18.11 -24.40 1.02
CA SER A 120 19.56 -24.22 0.82
C SER A 120 19.98 -24.58 -0.62
N GLY A 121 20.70 -23.69 -1.29
CA GLY A 121 21.06 -23.81 -2.72
C GLY A 121 20.02 -23.27 -3.70
N CYS A 122 18.80 -22.94 -3.21
CA CYS A 122 17.81 -22.13 -3.92
C CYS A 122 17.75 -20.75 -3.27
N HIS A 123 16.69 -20.35 -2.57
CA HIS A 123 16.57 -18.98 -2.03
C HIS A 123 16.77 -18.91 -0.51
N ALA A 124 17.81 -19.57 0.00
CA ALA A 124 18.19 -19.52 1.40
C ALA A 124 19.71 -19.40 1.60
N PRO A 125 20.16 -18.81 2.73
CA PRO A 125 21.56 -18.81 3.13
C PRO A 125 22.16 -20.23 3.20
N PRO A 126 23.49 -20.38 3.05
CA PRO A 126 24.50 -19.32 2.94
C PRO A 126 24.72 -18.79 1.51
N SER A 127 24.11 -19.38 0.50
CA SER A 127 24.36 -19.02 -0.91
C SER A 127 23.05 -19.01 -1.70
N PRO A 128 22.19 -18.01 -1.45
CA PRO A 128 20.92 -17.90 -2.16
C PRO A 128 21.15 -17.59 -3.64
N ALA A 129 20.46 -18.33 -4.52
CA ALA A 129 20.35 -18.10 -5.93
C ALA A 129 19.93 -16.65 -6.21
N SER A 130 20.64 -16.00 -7.13
CA SER A 130 20.49 -14.58 -7.45
C SER A 130 20.61 -13.64 -6.24
N GLY A 131 21.24 -14.09 -5.14
CA GLY A 131 21.35 -13.33 -3.89
C GLY A 131 20.03 -13.13 -3.16
N PHE A 132 18.95 -13.80 -3.56
CA PHE A 132 17.61 -13.57 -3.01
C PHE A 132 17.30 -14.52 -1.84
N ASP A 133 17.32 -14.00 -0.62
CA ASP A 133 16.97 -14.73 0.60
C ASP A 133 15.46 -14.60 0.90
N GLN A 134 14.74 -15.72 0.91
CA GLN A 134 13.31 -15.78 1.21
C GLN A 134 12.99 -16.33 2.60
N THR A 135 14.00 -16.59 3.44
CA THR A 135 13.83 -17.15 4.80
C THR A 135 13.31 -16.13 5.82
N THR A 136 13.41 -14.84 5.51
CA THR A 136 12.97 -13.74 6.37
C THR A 136 12.26 -12.67 5.57
N TRP A 137 11.41 -11.90 6.24
CA TRP A 137 10.78 -10.73 5.63
C TRP A 137 11.80 -9.72 5.11
N ALA A 138 12.87 -9.48 5.89
CA ALA A 138 13.92 -8.54 5.52
C ALA A 138 14.62 -8.96 4.23
N GLY A 139 14.89 -10.26 4.04
CA GLY A 139 15.43 -10.80 2.80
C GLY A 139 14.45 -10.64 1.62
N VAL A 140 13.17 -10.96 1.84
CA VAL A 140 12.13 -10.79 0.82
C VAL A 140 12.00 -9.33 0.38
N ARG A 141 12.04 -8.39 1.33
CA ARG A 141 11.98 -6.94 1.09
C ARG A 141 13.25 -6.42 0.40
N ALA A 142 14.43 -6.92 0.77
CA ALA A 142 15.70 -6.54 0.14
C ALA A 142 15.75 -6.97 -1.34
N GLY A 143 15.06 -8.07 -1.67
CA GLY A 143 15.04 -8.62 -3.01
C GLY A 143 16.36 -9.31 -3.37
N GLY A 144 16.54 -9.61 -4.64
CA GLY A 144 17.79 -10.14 -5.20
C GLY A 144 18.09 -9.55 -6.57
N GLN A 145 18.73 -10.32 -7.43
CA GLN A 145 19.10 -9.88 -8.78
C GLN A 145 17.99 -10.20 -9.81
N TYR A 146 18.08 -9.59 -11.00
CA TYR A 146 17.15 -9.81 -12.12
C TYR A 146 15.70 -9.52 -11.73
N TYR A 147 14.77 -10.45 -12.00
CA TYR A 147 13.35 -10.33 -11.68
C TYR A 147 13.06 -10.27 -10.17
N PHE A 148 14.05 -10.55 -9.31
CA PHE A 148 13.91 -10.51 -7.86
C PHE A 148 14.28 -9.16 -7.25
N THR A 149 14.78 -8.20 -8.03
CA THR A 149 15.11 -6.84 -7.54
C THR A 149 13.93 -6.14 -6.87
N ASN A 150 12.71 -6.44 -7.33
CA ASN A 150 11.46 -6.03 -6.70
C ASN A 150 10.52 -7.23 -6.56
N ALA A 151 10.99 -8.30 -5.91
CA ALA A 151 10.23 -9.54 -5.76
C ALA A 151 8.82 -9.30 -5.19
N ALA A 152 8.73 -8.53 -4.10
CA ALA A 152 7.51 -8.11 -3.41
C ALA A 152 7.34 -6.58 -3.47
N LYS A 153 6.93 -6.02 -4.61
CA LYS A 153 6.75 -4.58 -4.80
C LYS A 153 5.53 -4.09 -3.98
N PRO A 154 5.71 -3.35 -2.87
CA PRO A 154 4.61 -2.99 -1.99
C PRO A 154 3.51 -2.21 -2.72
N GLY A 155 2.26 -2.70 -2.63
CA GLY A 155 1.09 -2.03 -3.22
C GLY A 155 0.92 -2.25 -4.73
N ASP A 156 1.79 -3.02 -5.37
CA ASP A 156 1.75 -3.23 -6.82
C ASP A 156 2.11 -4.68 -7.17
N SER A 157 1.15 -5.58 -6.90
CA SER A 157 1.28 -7.00 -7.22
C SER A 157 1.41 -7.28 -8.72
N THR A 158 0.90 -6.39 -9.58
CA THR A 158 0.96 -6.55 -11.05
C THR A 158 2.39 -6.45 -11.57
N ASN A 159 3.17 -5.48 -11.05
CA ASN A 159 4.55 -5.26 -11.45
C ASN A 159 5.58 -5.89 -10.49
N SER A 160 5.14 -6.81 -9.63
CA SER A 160 5.99 -7.50 -8.66
C SER A 160 6.72 -8.69 -9.29
N GLY A 161 7.97 -8.94 -8.90
CA GLY A 161 8.74 -10.10 -9.37
C GLY A 161 8.04 -11.44 -9.13
N TYR A 162 7.38 -11.61 -7.98
CA TYR A 162 6.55 -12.78 -7.68
C TYR A 162 5.46 -13.04 -8.73
N ARG A 163 4.81 -12.00 -9.26
CA ARG A 163 3.78 -12.14 -10.29
C ARG A 163 4.33 -12.61 -11.62
N ILE A 164 5.57 -12.23 -11.92
CA ILE A 164 6.30 -12.58 -13.14
C ILE A 164 6.74 -14.05 -13.07
N VAL A 165 7.48 -14.42 -12.02
CA VAL A 165 8.13 -15.73 -11.93
C VAL A 165 7.18 -16.88 -11.55
N LEU A 166 6.12 -16.62 -10.77
CA LEU A 166 5.16 -17.65 -10.35
C LEU A 166 4.11 -17.97 -11.42
N ARG A 167 3.94 -17.12 -12.44
CA ARG A 167 2.95 -17.29 -13.52
C ARG A 167 3.55 -17.39 -14.93
N ASP A 168 4.88 -17.45 -15.06
CA ASP A 168 5.61 -17.53 -16.34
C ASP A 168 5.09 -16.48 -17.36
N LEU A 169 4.99 -15.22 -16.91
CA LEU A 169 4.48 -14.16 -17.76
C LEU A 169 5.44 -13.90 -18.94
N PRO A 170 4.92 -13.61 -20.14
CA PRO A 170 5.75 -13.30 -21.31
C PRO A 170 6.32 -11.88 -21.20
N VAL A 171 7.39 -11.73 -20.43
CA VAL A 171 8.25 -10.53 -20.40
C VAL A 171 9.56 -10.82 -21.14
N ASP A 172 10.31 -9.80 -21.57
CA ASP A 172 11.59 -9.95 -22.29
C ASP A 172 12.77 -9.46 -21.42
N PRO A 173 13.80 -10.28 -21.16
CA PRO A 173 13.91 -11.71 -21.52
C PRO A 173 12.83 -12.56 -20.82
N ARG A 174 12.52 -13.73 -21.38
CA ARG A 174 11.53 -14.63 -20.79
C ARG A 174 12.03 -15.11 -19.43
N PRO A 175 11.24 -14.96 -18.35
CA PRO A 175 11.67 -15.34 -17.02
C PRO A 175 11.71 -16.86 -16.91
N VAL A 176 12.64 -17.38 -16.12
CA VAL A 176 12.60 -18.78 -15.71
C VAL A 176 11.44 -18.94 -14.72
N ARG A 177 10.50 -19.84 -15.02
CA ARG A 177 9.38 -20.16 -14.11
C ARG A 177 9.95 -20.67 -12.79
N MET A 178 9.47 -20.11 -11.69
CA MET A 178 9.76 -20.61 -10.34
C MET A 178 8.53 -21.28 -9.71
N PRO A 179 8.72 -22.37 -8.94
CA PRO A 179 10.01 -23.01 -8.60
C PRO A 179 10.58 -23.81 -9.79
N LEU A 180 11.91 -23.77 -9.95
CA LEU A 180 12.61 -24.43 -11.06
C LEU A 180 12.48 -25.96 -10.96
N GLY A 181 12.23 -26.62 -12.09
CA GLY A 181 12.17 -28.09 -12.16
C GLY A 181 11.01 -28.75 -11.39
N SER A 182 10.11 -27.95 -10.83
CA SER A 182 8.98 -28.40 -10.00
C SER A 182 7.63 -28.02 -10.62
N GLN A 183 6.55 -28.60 -10.09
CA GLN A 183 5.19 -28.18 -10.42
C GLN A 183 4.95 -26.73 -9.97
N PRO A 184 4.08 -25.97 -10.68
CA PRO A 184 3.68 -24.65 -10.23
C PRO A 184 3.01 -24.71 -8.85
N LEU A 185 3.16 -23.65 -8.06
CA LEU A 185 2.41 -23.51 -6.81
C LEU A 185 0.90 -23.60 -7.09
N PRO A 186 0.11 -24.15 -6.16
CA PRO A 186 -1.34 -24.05 -6.18
C PRO A 186 -1.80 -22.59 -6.31
N ASN A 187 -2.86 -22.36 -7.09
CA ASN A 187 -3.34 -20.99 -7.34
C ASN A 187 -3.70 -20.24 -6.04
N GLY A 188 -4.19 -20.94 -5.01
CA GLY A 188 -4.46 -20.34 -3.69
C GLY A 188 -3.21 -19.72 -3.06
N GLN A 189 -2.07 -20.42 -3.09
CA GLN A 189 -0.81 -19.91 -2.54
C GLN A 189 -0.27 -18.70 -3.33
N ILE A 190 -0.41 -18.73 -4.66
CA ILE A 190 -0.04 -17.59 -5.50
C ILE A 190 -0.91 -16.38 -5.16
N VAL A 191 -2.22 -16.58 -5.00
CA VAL A 191 -3.14 -15.51 -4.60
C VAL A 191 -2.77 -14.94 -3.23
N THR A 192 -2.44 -15.79 -2.24
CA THR A 192 -1.98 -15.34 -0.92
C THR A 192 -0.76 -14.40 -1.02
N ILE A 193 0.29 -14.83 -1.73
CA ILE A 193 1.51 -14.00 -1.90
C ILE A 193 1.18 -12.68 -2.60
N LEU A 194 0.43 -12.71 -3.70
CA LEU A 194 0.13 -11.50 -4.46
C LEU A 194 -0.80 -10.55 -3.72
N THR A 195 -1.76 -11.07 -2.94
CA THR A 195 -2.61 -10.26 -2.07
C THR A 195 -1.78 -9.59 -0.97
N TRP A 196 -0.85 -10.31 -0.33
CA TRP A 196 0.08 -9.71 0.63
C TRP A 196 0.94 -8.60 0.01
N VAL A 197 1.49 -8.83 -1.18
CA VAL A 197 2.24 -7.80 -1.93
C VAL A 197 1.35 -6.57 -2.19
N GLN A 198 0.12 -6.78 -2.67
CA GLN A 198 -0.85 -5.72 -2.93
C GLN A 198 -1.23 -4.95 -1.65
N GLN A 199 -1.24 -5.62 -0.50
CA GLN A 199 -1.52 -5.03 0.80
C GLN A 199 -0.33 -4.24 1.39
N GLY A 200 0.81 -4.24 0.69
CA GLY A 200 1.98 -3.45 1.06
C GLY A 200 3.18 -4.27 1.51
N ALA A 201 3.16 -5.59 1.31
CA ALA A 201 4.24 -6.49 1.70
C ALA A 201 4.69 -6.26 3.16
N LEU A 202 3.73 -6.18 4.07
CA LEU A 202 3.94 -5.81 5.47
C LEU A 202 4.62 -6.95 6.26
N ASP A 203 5.33 -6.59 7.32
CA ASP A 203 5.82 -7.54 8.35
C ASP A 203 4.82 -7.52 9.50
N ASN A 204 3.89 -8.48 9.52
CA ASN A 204 2.71 -8.46 10.39
C ASN A 204 2.25 -9.86 10.77
#